data_AF-A0A7G9QPR1-F1
#
_entry.id   AF-A0A7G9QPR1-F1
#
_cell.length_a   1.000
_cell.length_b   1.000
_cell.length_c   1.000
_cell.angle_alpha   90.00
_cell.angle_beta   90.00
_cell.angle_gamma   90.00
#
_symmetry.space_group_name_H-M   'P 1'
#
loop_
_entity.id
_entity.type
_entity.pdbx_description
1 polymer ?
#
loop_
_entity_poly.entity_id
_entity_poly.type
_entity_poly.pdbx_seq_one_letter_code
_entity_poly.pdbx_strand_id
1 'polypeptide(L)'
;MRLHSDSFEHRQPLPAEFALGAKGGFGGNRNPHLAWDEAPAGTRSFVLLCIDTDAPTDGALVADATTPIPVAHPRGDFVHWAVADIPADVREIAAGSCSDGLTAKGKPAGRDAGGARGLNDYTGWFAGDAGMGGQYFGYDGPYPPPHDLRTHRYFFRLFALDVASLALPQAFTAADALRAMQGHVLGEAAIYGTYSLNG
;
A
#
# COMPACT_ATOMS: atom_id res chain seq x y z
N MET A 1 8.65 -19.36 -0.07
CA MET A 1 8.12 -18.13 -0.70
C MET A 1 9.00 -16.98 -0.34
N ARG A 2 9.45 -16.24 -1.34
CA ARG A 2 10.34 -15.10 -1.20
C ARG A 2 9.78 -13.93 -1.99
N LEU A 3 9.81 -12.74 -1.40
CA LEU A 3 9.39 -11.48 -2.01
C LEU A 3 10.60 -10.56 -2.10
N HIS A 4 10.81 -9.91 -3.24
CA HIS A 4 11.89 -8.95 -3.47
C HIS A 4 11.44 -7.82 -4.40
N SER A 5 12.28 -6.80 -4.52
CA SER A 5 12.06 -5.63 -5.38
C SER A 5 13.37 -5.15 -5.99
N ASP A 6 13.35 -4.78 -7.26
CA ASP A 6 14.43 -4.06 -7.94
C ASP A 6 14.30 -2.54 -7.76
N SER A 7 13.19 -2.07 -7.19
CA SER A 7 12.92 -0.66 -6.92
C SER A 7 13.50 -0.18 -5.60
N PHE A 8 13.65 -1.08 -4.62
CA PHE A 8 14.25 -0.78 -3.32
C PHE A 8 14.71 -2.07 -2.63
N GLU A 9 15.75 -1.98 -1.81
CA GLU A 9 16.18 -3.09 -0.95
C GLU A 9 15.37 -3.12 0.35
N HIS A 10 15.20 -4.32 0.93
CA HIS A 10 14.52 -4.47 2.21
C HIS A 10 15.15 -3.57 3.29
N ARG A 11 14.30 -2.79 3.97
CA ARG A 11 14.65 -1.81 5.03
C ARG A 11 15.38 -0.55 4.56
N GLN A 12 15.58 -0.39 3.26
CA GLN A 12 16.17 0.81 2.70
C GLN A 12 15.10 1.86 2.34
N PRO A 13 15.50 3.13 2.16
CA PRO A 13 14.59 4.18 1.73
C PRO A 13 13.92 3.85 0.39
N LEU A 14 12.61 4.14 0.28
CA LEU A 14 11.88 4.16 -0.97
C LEU A 14 12.26 5.41 -1.77
N PRO A 15 12.64 5.27 -3.06
CA PRO A 15 12.77 6.41 -3.95
C PRO A 15 11.48 7.23 -4.04
N ALA A 16 11.62 8.56 -4.13
CA ALA A 16 10.50 9.50 -4.15
C ALA A 16 9.57 9.33 -5.38
N GLU A 17 10.02 8.65 -6.44
CA GLU A 17 9.14 8.31 -7.57
C GLU A 17 8.01 7.35 -7.19
N PHE A 18 8.20 6.56 -6.12
CA PHE A 18 7.16 5.67 -5.60
C PHE A 18 6.27 6.35 -4.54
N ALA A 19 6.64 7.55 -4.07
CA ALA A 19 5.87 8.28 -3.09
C ALA A 19 4.73 9.07 -3.74
N LEU A 20 3.56 9.10 -3.09
CA LEU A 20 2.49 10.03 -3.46
C LEU A 20 2.90 11.46 -3.15
N GLY A 21 3.63 11.69 -2.05
CA GLY A 21 4.14 12.99 -1.63
C GLY A 21 5.66 13.08 -1.72
N ALA A 22 6.16 14.23 -2.17
CA ALA A 22 7.56 14.60 -2.19
C ALA A 22 7.75 15.98 -1.54
N LYS A 23 9.02 16.38 -1.31
CA LYS A 23 9.30 17.74 -0.84
C LYS A 23 8.73 18.75 -1.84
N GLY A 24 7.79 19.58 -1.39
CA GLY A 24 7.16 20.62 -2.22
C GLY A 24 5.90 20.21 -2.99
N GLY A 25 5.35 19.01 -2.77
CA GLY A 25 4.06 18.63 -3.37
C GLY A 25 3.88 17.14 -3.60
N PHE A 26 3.19 16.77 -4.68
CA PHE A 26 3.02 15.38 -5.07
C PHE A 26 4.29 14.81 -5.74
N GLY A 27 4.58 13.54 -5.44
CA GLY A 27 5.64 12.76 -6.06
C GLY A 27 5.17 11.98 -7.29
N GLY A 28 5.97 11.00 -7.71
CA GLY A 28 5.67 10.18 -8.91
C GLY A 28 4.52 9.21 -8.70
N ASN A 29 4.19 8.85 -7.45
CA ASN A 29 3.12 7.92 -7.10
C ASN A 29 3.13 6.61 -7.91
N ARG A 30 4.31 6.14 -8.30
CA ARG A 30 4.47 4.87 -9.02
C ARG A 30 4.40 3.71 -8.03
N ASN A 31 3.77 2.59 -8.37
CA ASN A 31 3.99 1.39 -7.55
C ASN A 31 5.45 0.92 -7.71
N PRO A 32 6.14 0.46 -6.66
CA PRO A 32 7.44 -0.17 -6.82
C PRO A 32 7.30 -1.51 -7.55
N HIS A 33 8.38 -1.96 -8.17
CA HIS A 33 8.49 -3.33 -8.65
C HIS A 33 8.36 -4.30 -7.48
N LEU A 34 7.67 -5.41 -7.67
CA LEU A 34 7.62 -6.52 -6.72
C LEU A 34 7.67 -7.83 -7.49
N ALA A 35 8.57 -8.73 -7.10
CA ALA A 35 8.64 -10.07 -7.67
C ALA A 35 8.74 -11.11 -6.56
N TRP A 36 8.20 -12.29 -6.86
CA TRP A 36 8.18 -13.39 -5.90
C TRP A 36 8.37 -14.75 -6.57
N ASP A 37 8.96 -15.65 -5.80
CA ASP A 37 9.20 -17.03 -6.18
C ASP A 37 8.96 -17.96 -4.99
N GLU A 38 9.12 -19.27 -5.26
CA GLU A 38 8.95 -20.33 -4.26
C GLU A 38 7.57 -20.28 -3.57
N ALA A 39 6.51 -19.94 -4.32
CA ALA A 39 5.15 -20.00 -3.83
C ALA A 39 4.86 -21.43 -3.32
N PRO A 40 4.20 -21.61 -2.15
CA PRO A 40 3.91 -22.92 -1.61
C PRO A 40 3.11 -23.78 -2.59
N ALA A 41 3.31 -25.10 -2.55
CA ALA A 41 2.49 -26.03 -3.33
C ALA A 41 1.00 -25.86 -2.96
N GLY A 42 0.12 -25.90 -3.96
CA GLY A 42 -1.31 -25.66 -3.78
C GLY A 42 -1.75 -24.20 -3.88
N THR A 43 -0.82 -23.25 -4.10
CA THR A 43 -1.17 -21.84 -4.33
C THR A 43 -2.09 -21.68 -5.55
N ARG A 44 -3.24 -21.04 -5.37
CA ARG A 44 -4.27 -20.78 -6.39
C ARG A 44 -4.57 -19.30 -6.60
N SER A 45 -4.19 -18.44 -5.67
CA SER A 45 -4.14 -16.99 -5.87
C SER A 45 -3.17 -16.33 -4.88
N PHE A 46 -2.89 -15.04 -5.09
CA PHE A 46 -2.21 -14.19 -4.12
C PHE A 46 -3.06 -13.00 -3.69
N VAL A 47 -2.78 -12.50 -2.48
CA VAL A 47 -3.20 -11.19 -1.98
C VAL A 47 -1.96 -10.35 -1.73
N LEU A 48 -1.96 -9.10 -2.18
CA LEU A 48 -0.92 -8.11 -1.92
C LEU A 48 -1.49 -6.95 -1.13
N LEU A 49 -0.84 -6.62 0.00
CA LEU A 49 -1.15 -5.44 0.80
C LEU A 49 0.10 -4.55 0.95
N CYS A 50 -0.06 -3.24 0.91
CA CYS A 50 0.95 -2.27 1.36
C CYS A 50 0.38 -1.49 2.54
N ILE A 51 1.00 -1.59 3.71
CA ILE A 51 0.50 -0.98 4.95
C ILE A 51 1.64 -0.20 5.61
N ASP A 52 1.38 1.08 5.90
CA ASP A 52 2.19 1.90 6.79
C ASP A 52 1.73 1.67 8.23
N THR A 53 2.61 1.18 9.09
CA THR A 53 2.29 0.93 10.52
C THR A 53 2.70 2.09 11.44
N ASP A 54 3.21 3.17 10.87
CA ASP A 54 3.78 4.31 11.57
C ASP A 54 2.96 5.59 11.40
N ALA A 55 1.78 5.51 10.77
CA ALA A 55 0.88 6.64 10.57
C ALA A 55 0.40 7.21 11.93
N PRO A 56 0.48 8.53 12.16
CA PRO A 56 -0.04 9.16 13.38
C PRO A 56 -1.54 8.93 13.55
N THR A 57 -1.97 8.58 14.76
CA THR A 57 -3.41 8.35 15.03
C THR A 57 -4.20 9.61 15.35
N ASP A 58 -3.55 10.79 15.37
CA ASP A 58 -4.19 12.07 15.71
C ASP A 58 -4.20 12.99 14.49
N GLY A 59 -5.36 13.11 13.86
CA GLY A 59 -5.55 13.96 12.70
C GLY A 59 -5.33 15.45 12.96
N ALA A 60 -5.47 15.93 14.20
CA ALA A 60 -5.24 17.33 14.53
C ALA A 60 -3.74 17.67 14.48
N LEU A 61 -2.89 16.79 14.99
CA LEU A 61 -1.43 16.93 14.89
C LEU A 61 -0.95 16.80 13.45
N VAL A 62 -1.60 15.95 12.66
CA VAL A 62 -1.31 15.82 11.23
C VAL A 62 -1.68 17.09 10.45
N ALA A 63 -2.79 17.74 10.81
CA ALA A 63 -3.24 18.98 10.18
C ALA A 63 -2.43 20.22 10.58
N ASP A 64 -1.87 20.25 11.80
CA ASP A 64 -0.99 21.33 12.26
C ASP A 64 0.47 21.11 11.84
N ALA A 65 0.83 21.66 10.68
CA ALA A 65 2.18 21.59 10.14
C ALA A 65 3.24 22.34 10.98
N THR A 66 2.84 23.11 11.99
CA THR A 66 3.78 23.89 12.83
C THR A 66 4.26 23.16 14.06
N THR A 67 3.52 22.15 14.52
CA THR A 67 3.84 21.36 15.71
C THR A 67 4.47 20.03 15.31
N PRO A 68 5.73 19.75 15.65
CA PRO A 68 6.36 18.47 15.32
C PRO A 68 5.59 17.29 15.92
N ILE A 69 5.36 16.22 15.13
CA ILE A 69 4.77 14.99 15.66
C ILE A 69 5.89 14.19 16.34
N PRO A 70 5.83 13.97 17.67
CA PRO A 70 6.92 13.30 18.37
C PRO A 70 7.09 11.85 17.94
N VAL A 71 8.34 11.35 18.02
CA VAL A 71 8.62 9.92 17.78
C VAL A 71 7.76 9.03 18.68
N ALA A 72 7.49 9.45 19.93
CA ALA A 72 6.68 8.70 20.88
C ALA A 72 5.16 8.72 20.62
N HIS A 73 4.68 9.51 19.66
CA HIS A 73 3.24 9.59 19.34
C HIS A 73 2.68 8.19 18.97
N PRO A 74 1.48 7.81 19.45
CA PRO A 74 0.82 6.56 19.05
C PRO A 74 0.62 6.46 17.54
N ARG A 75 0.90 5.26 17.01
CA ARG A 75 0.81 4.98 15.57
C ARG A 75 -0.29 3.97 15.27
N GLY A 76 -0.81 4.03 14.06
CA GLY A 76 -1.80 3.11 13.53
C GLY A 76 -1.46 2.72 12.09
N ASP A 77 -2.31 1.84 11.54
CA ASP A 77 -2.19 1.37 10.18
C ASP A 77 -2.78 2.38 9.19
N PHE A 78 -2.10 2.57 8.07
CA PHE A 78 -2.60 3.27 6.89
C PHE A 78 -2.35 2.40 5.65
N VAL A 79 -3.41 2.00 4.98
CA VAL A 79 -3.39 1.12 3.81
C VAL A 79 -3.08 1.94 2.56
N HIS A 80 -1.98 1.60 1.90
CA HIS A 80 -1.50 2.23 0.66
C HIS A 80 -1.84 1.40 -0.59
N TRP A 81 -2.02 0.09 -0.45
CA TRP A 81 -2.36 -0.80 -1.57
C TRP A 81 -3.08 -2.03 -1.07
N ALA A 82 -4.17 -2.42 -1.74
CA ALA A 82 -4.83 -3.70 -1.53
C ALA A 82 -5.17 -4.32 -2.89
N VAL A 83 -4.72 -5.55 -3.12
CA VAL A 83 -5.05 -6.35 -4.31
C VAL A 83 -5.34 -7.77 -3.87
N ALA A 84 -6.49 -8.30 -4.27
CA ALA A 84 -6.89 -9.68 -3.99
C ALA A 84 -7.06 -10.47 -5.29
N ASP A 85 -7.07 -11.80 -5.17
CA ASP A 85 -7.30 -12.71 -6.29
C ASP A 85 -6.31 -12.54 -7.45
N ILE A 86 -5.04 -12.21 -7.15
CA ILE A 86 -3.95 -12.20 -8.14
C ILE A 86 -3.75 -13.65 -8.63
N PRO A 87 -3.77 -13.93 -9.94
CA PRO A 87 -3.63 -15.29 -10.45
C PRO A 87 -2.35 -16.00 -9.99
N ALA A 88 -2.45 -17.31 -9.76
CA ALA A 88 -1.35 -18.13 -9.21
C ALA A 88 -0.12 -18.25 -10.13
N ASP A 89 -0.19 -17.85 -11.40
CA ASP A 89 0.92 -17.85 -12.35
C ASP A 89 1.66 -16.51 -12.40
N VAL A 90 1.10 -15.43 -11.82
CA VAL A 90 1.77 -14.13 -11.73
C VAL A 90 2.94 -14.21 -10.74
N ARG A 91 4.10 -13.69 -11.15
CA ARG A 91 5.35 -13.69 -10.36
C ARG A 91 5.98 -12.32 -10.19
N GLU A 92 5.42 -11.31 -10.85
CA GLU A 92 5.99 -9.97 -10.92
C GLU A 92 4.89 -8.94 -11.11
N ILE A 93 5.10 -7.77 -10.50
CA ILE A 93 4.42 -6.51 -10.82
C ILE A 93 5.51 -5.49 -11.15
N ALA A 94 5.50 -4.99 -12.39
CA ALA A 94 6.50 -4.04 -12.84
C ALA A 94 6.33 -2.66 -12.15
N ALA A 95 7.43 -1.92 -12.00
CA ALA A 95 7.40 -0.57 -11.45
C ALA A 95 6.52 0.36 -12.32
N GLY A 96 5.53 0.99 -11.70
CA GLY A 96 4.59 1.90 -12.37
C GLY A 96 3.47 1.24 -13.18
N SER A 97 3.35 -0.09 -13.21
CA SER A 97 2.31 -0.77 -14.01
C SER A 97 0.89 -0.64 -13.44
N CYS A 98 0.77 -0.32 -12.15
CA CYS A 98 -0.49 -0.25 -11.41
C CYS A 98 -0.84 1.18 -10.94
N SER A 99 0.16 2.05 -10.87
CA SER A 99 0.01 3.48 -10.62
C SER A 99 1.16 4.23 -11.28
N ASP A 100 0.88 5.36 -11.91
CA ASP A 100 1.86 6.23 -12.54
C ASP A 100 1.37 7.68 -12.46
N GLY A 101 1.64 8.31 -11.31
CA GLY A 101 1.14 9.64 -10.97
C GLY A 101 -0.11 9.65 -10.09
N LEU A 102 -0.43 10.85 -9.60
CA LEU A 102 -1.64 11.11 -8.84
C LEU A 102 -2.88 11.07 -9.76
N THR A 103 -3.94 10.40 -9.31
CA THR A 103 -5.27 10.52 -9.91
C THR A 103 -6.18 11.28 -8.95
N ALA A 104 -6.56 12.51 -9.31
CA ALA A 104 -7.52 13.29 -8.52
C ALA A 104 -8.83 12.51 -8.35
N LYS A 105 -9.39 12.52 -7.13
CA LYS A 105 -10.58 11.75 -6.73
C LYS A 105 -10.41 10.22 -6.76
N GLY A 106 -9.17 9.75 -6.88
CA GLY A 106 -8.80 8.35 -6.80
C GLY A 106 -8.93 7.57 -8.11
N LYS A 107 -8.18 6.47 -8.18
CA LYS A 107 -8.24 5.52 -9.30
C LYS A 107 -9.53 4.70 -9.18
N PRO A 108 -10.21 4.35 -10.29
CA PRO A 108 -11.42 3.55 -10.23
C PRO A 108 -11.14 2.10 -9.81
N ALA A 109 -12.19 1.39 -9.42
CA ALA A 109 -12.17 -0.06 -9.28
C ALA A 109 -11.65 -0.70 -10.58
N GLY A 110 -10.89 -1.78 -10.47
CA GLY A 110 -10.22 -2.37 -11.61
C GLY A 110 -9.34 -3.53 -11.19
N ARG A 111 -8.30 -3.80 -11.99
CA ARG A 111 -7.35 -4.86 -11.71
C ARG A 111 -5.91 -4.37 -11.66
N ASP A 112 -5.15 -4.93 -10.73
CA ASP A 112 -3.70 -4.79 -10.62
C ASP A 112 -3.09 -6.20 -10.72
N ALA A 113 -2.17 -6.39 -11.65
CA ALA A 113 -1.57 -7.71 -11.92
C ALA A 113 -2.61 -8.84 -12.09
N GLY A 114 -3.76 -8.54 -12.68
CA GLY A 114 -4.87 -9.47 -12.85
C GLY A 114 -5.77 -9.67 -11.62
N GLY A 115 -5.34 -9.25 -10.42
CA GLY A 115 -6.16 -9.27 -9.19
C GLY A 115 -7.09 -8.07 -9.07
N ALA A 116 -8.16 -8.16 -8.28
CA ALA A 116 -9.08 -7.06 -8.02
C ALA A 116 -8.46 -6.02 -7.09
N ARG A 117 -8.59 -4.73 -7.44
CA ARG A 117 -8.17 -3.61 -6.56
C ARG A 117 -9.15 -3.45 -5.40
N GLY A 118 -8.62 -3.34 -4.19
CA GLY A 118 -9.34 -2.89 -3.01
C GLY A 118 -9.21 -1.38 -2.81
N LEU A 119 -10.02 -0.84 -1.89
CA LEU A 119 -9.89 0.52 -1.40
C LEU A 119 -8.64 0.67 -0.53
N ASN A 120 -7.99 1.82 -0.66
CA ASN A 120 -6.91 2.28 0.21
C ASN A 120 -7.39 3.48 1.07
N ASP A 121 -6.60 3.84 2.08
CA ASP A 121 -7.02 4.80 3.11
C ASP A 121 -6.99 6.27 2.64
N TYR A 122 -6.48 6.54 1.44
CA TYR A 122 -6.64 7.86 0.83
C TYR A 122 -8.11 8.22 0.54
N THR A 123 -8.98 7.21 0.46
CA THR A 123 -10.44 7.37 0.44
C THR A 123 -10.95 8.13 1.67
N GLY A 124 -10.44 7.78 2.86
CA GLY A 124 -10.78 8.47 4.10
C GLY A 124 -10.03 9.79 4.24
N TRP A 125 -8.73 9.80 3.92
CA TRP A 125 -7.86 10.98 4.03
C TRP A 125 -8.37 12.19 3.24
N PHE A 126 -8.77 11.98 1.97
CA PHE A 126 -9.22 13.07 1.10
C PHE A 126 -10.73 13.31 1.13
N ALA A 127 -11.51 12.62 1.98
CA ALA A 127 -12.98 12.65 1.94
C ALA A 127 -13.58 14.07 2.05
N GLY A 128 -12.92 14.98 2.79
CA GLY A 128 -13.36 16.36 2.98
C GLY A 128 -12.83 17.36 1.93
N ASP A 129 -11.96 16.94 1.02
CA ASP A 129 -11.33 17.82 0.04
C ASP A 129 -12.17 17.91 -1.25
N ALA A 130 -12.47 19.11 -1.73
CA ALA A 130 -13.32 19.30 -2.91
C ALA A 130 -12.69 18.85 -4.24
N GLY A 131 -11.36 18.90 -4.34
CA GLY A 131 -10.60 18.50 -5.52
C GLY A 131 -10.21 17.02 -5.49
N MET A 132 -10.02 16.48 -4.28
CA MET A 132 -9.45 15.15 -4.05
C MET A 132 -10.44 14.13 -3.48
N GLY A 133 -11.60 14.55 -2.96
CA GLY A 133 -12.59 13.64 -2.39
C GLY A 133 -13.11 12.62 -3.41
N GLY A 134 -12.98 11.34 -3.08
CA GLY A 134 -13.35 10.23 -3.95
C GLY A 134 -12.92 8.87 -3.39
N GLN A 135 -13.12 7.82 -4.18
CA GLN A 135 -12.71 6.46 -3.81
C GLN A 135 -11.35 6.15 -4.43
N TYR A 136 -10.40 5.75 -3.59
CA TYR A 136 -9.04 5.46 -4.00
C TYR A 136 -8.83 3.94 -4.00
N PHE A 137 -8.74 3.36 -5.20
CA PHE A 137 -8.45 1.95 -5.39
C PHE A 137 -6.98 1.73 -5.79
N GLY A 138 -6.42 0.58 -5.43
CA GLY A 138 -5.06 0.20 -5.84
C GLY A 138 -3.98 0.98 -5.08
N TYR A 139 -2.82 1.18 -5.71
CA TYR A 139 -1.66 1.80 -5.06
C TYR A 139 -1.77 3.33 -5.01
N ASP A 140 -1.60 3.91 -3.84
CA ASP A 140 -1.15 5.30 -3.66
C ASP A 140 -0.04 5.31 -2.61
N GLY A 141 1.12 5.84 -2.98
CA GLY A 141 2.36 5.65 -2.24
C GLY A 141 2.51 6.50 -0.97
N PRO A 142 3.68 6.45 -0.33
CA PRO A 142 3.99 7.24 0.86
C PRO A 142 3.63 8.74 0.74
N TYR A 143 2.97 9.28 1.76
CA TYR A 143 2.86 10.72 1.98
C TYR A 143 2.84 11.05 3.48
N PRO A 144 3.92 10.74 4.22
CA PRO A 144 4.00 11.01 5.64
C PRO A 144 4.01 12.52 5.90
N PRO A 145 3.52 13.01 7.07
CA PRO A 145 3.57 14.43 7.38
C PRO A 145 5.02 14.95 7.39
N PRO A 146 5.32 16.11 6.78
CA PRO A 146 6.68 16.65 6.70
C PRO A 146 7.27 17.03 8.07
N HIS A 147 6.40 17.26 9.06
CA HIS A 147 6.75 17.57 10.44
C HIS A 147 6.76 16.34 11.36
N ASP A 148 6.64 15.12 10.82
CA ASP A 148 6.76 13.90 11.62
C ASP A 148 8.22 13.55 11.90
N LEU A 149 8.59 13.46 13.17
CA LEU A 149 9.95 13.12 13.59
C LEU A 149 10.28 11.64 13.38
N ARG A 150 9.27 10.79 13.13
CA ARG A 150 9.46 9.36 12.85
C ARG A 150 9.58 9.13 11.35
N THR A 151 10.54 8.29 10.95
CA THR A 151 10.55 7.70 9.60
C THR A 151 9.54 6.57 9.52
N HIS A 152 8.67 6.59 8.52
CA HIS A 152 7.61 5.59 8.35
C HIS A 152 8.13 4.34 7.62
N ARG A 153 7.51 3.19 7.90
CA ARG A 153 7.79 1.90 7.25
C ARG A 153 6.58 1.41 6.48
N TYR A 154 6.76 1.11 5.20
CA TYR A 154 5.70 0.68 4.28
C TYR A 154 5.88 -0.80 3.96
N PHE A 155 5.08 -1.66 4.61
CA PHE A 155 5.18 -3.10 4.50
C PHE A 155 4.38 -3.63 3.31
N PHE A 156 5.08 -4.12 2.31
CA PHE A 156 4.53 -4.90 1.20
C PHE A 156 4.45 -6.37 1.64
N ARG A 157 3.24 -6.88 1.81
CA ARG A 157 2.93 -8.23 2.30
C ARG A 157 2.22 -9.02 1.20
N LEU A 158 2.78 -10.15 0.84
CA LEU A 158 2.21 -11.07 -0.14
C LEU A 158 1.78 -12.36 0.56
N PHE A 159 0.53 -12.76 0.35
CA PHE A 159 -0.05 -13.99 0.87
C PHE A 159 -0.34 -14.94 -0.29
N ALA A 160 0.09 -16.19 -0.17
CA ALA A 160 -0.29 -17.27 -1.08
C ALA A 160 -1.49 -18.04 -0.52
N LEU A 161 -2.55 -18.20 -1.31
CA LEU A 161 -3.81 -18.80 -0.88
C LEU A 161 -4.14 -20.11 -1.59
N ASP A 162 -4.86 -21.01 -0.92
CA ASP A 162 -5.36 -22.30 -1.47
C ASP A 162 -6.71 -22.18 -2.22
N VAL A 163 -7.21 -20.96 -2.38
CA VAL A 163 -8.40 -20.63 -3.16
C VAL A 163 -8.04 -19.70 -4.31
N ALA A 164 -8.79 -19.78 -5.41
CA ALA A 164 -8.57 -18.93 -6.57
C ALA A 164 -9.24 -17.54 -6.43
N SER A 165 -10.24 -17.42 -5.56
CA SER A 165 -10.91 -16.15 -5.29
C SER A 165 -11.47 -16.11 -3.87
N LEU A 166 -11.42 -14.93 -3.25
CA LEU A 166 -12.00 -14.63 -1.95
C LEU A 166 -13.48 -14.16 -2.02
N ALA A 167 -14.04 -14.02 -3.22
CA ALA A 167 -15.42 -13.53 -3.45
C ALA A 167 -15.71 -12.18 -2.75
N LEU A 168 -14.71 -11.29 -2.74
CA LEU A 168 -14.80 -9.96 -2.13
C LEU A 168 -15.74 -9.03 -2.93
N PRO A 169 -16.46 -8.11 -2.25
CA PRO A 169 -17.23 -7.07 -2.95
C PRO A 169 -16.28 -6.13 -3.72
N GLN A 170 -16.79 -5.42 -4.74
CA GLN A 170 -15.96 -4.55 -5.57
C GLN A 170 -15.16 -3.50 -4.76
N ALA A 171 -15.75 -2.95 -3.71
CA ALA A 171 -15.15 -1.94 -2.84
C ALA A 171 -14.68 -2.53 -1.50
N PHE A 172 -13.93 -3.63 -1.55
CA PHE A 172 -13.39 -4.27 -0.35
C PHE A 172 -12.22 -3.47 0.24
N THR A 173 -12.04 -3.57 1.56
CA THR A 173 -10.89 -3.00 2.29
C THR A 173 -9.81 -4.06 2.54
N ALA A 174 -8.60 -3.64 2.92
CA ALA A 174 -7.58 -4.59 3.40
C ALA A 174 -8.09 -5.45 4.56
N ALA A 175 -8.91 -4.91 5.45
CA ALA A 175 -9.53 -5.66 6.55
C ALA A 175 -10.49 -6.75 6.06
N ASP A 176 -11.24 -6.50 4.98
CA ASP A 176 -12.09 -7.52 4.36
C ASP A 176 -11.28 -8.64 3.74
N ALA A 177 -10.20 -8.30 3.02
CA ALA A 177 -9.29 -9.30 2.45
C ALA A 177 -8.62 -10.14 3.54
N LEU A 178 -8.09 -9.51 4.59
CA LEU A 178 -7.49 -10.17 5.75
C LEU A 178 -8.46 -11.15 6.43
N ARG A 179 -9.74 -10.78 6.54
CA ARG A 179 -10.79 -11.63 7.10
C ARG A 179 -11.17 -12.77 6.15
N ALA A 180 -11.36 -12.49 4.87
CA ALA A 180 -11.76 -13.48 3.88
C ALA A 180 -10.69 -14.56 3.65
N MET A 181 -9.40 -14.22 3.78
CA MET A 181 -8.31 -15.19 3.61
C MET A 181 -8.04 -16.07 4.84
N GLN A 182 -8.72 -15.85 5.97
CA GLN A 182 -8.53 -16.68 7.17
C GLN A 182 -8.82 -18.15 6.85
N GLY A 183 -7.89 -19.04 7.22
CA GLY A 183 -7.97 -20.47 6.91
C GLY A 183 -7.48 -20.87 5.50
N HIS A 184 -7.18 -19.90 4.63
CA HIS A 184 -6.75 -20.15 3.25
C HIS A 184 -5.26 -19.85 3.01
N VAL A 185 -4.56 -19.23 3.96
CA VAL A 185 -3.14 -18.83 3.81
C VAL A 185 -2.21 -20.03 3.88
N LEU A 186 -1.50 -20.28 2.78
CA LEU A 186 -0.45 -21.30 2.67
C LEU A 186 0.94 -20.75 3.02
N GLY A 187 1.15 -19.44 2.85
CA GLY A 187 2.40 -18.78 3.18
C GLY A 187 2.29 -17.26 3.05
N GLU A 188 3.19 -16.57 3.74
CA GLU A 188 3.33 -15.11 3.71
C GLU A 188 4.81 -14.75 3.50
N ALA A 189 5.05 -13.68 2.74
CA ALA A 189 6.34 -13.03 2.62
C ALA A 189 6.16 -11.51 2.70
N ALA A 190 7.11 -10.81 3.31
CA ALA A 190 7.03 -9.37 3.45
C ALA A 190 8.39 -8.69 3.28
N ILE A 191 8.37 -7.54 2.63
CA ILE A 191 9.47 -6.57 2.62
C ILE A 191 8.90 -5.20 2.99
N TYR A 192 9.71 -4.30 3.54
CA TYR A 192 9.32 -2.91 3.69
C TYR A 192 10.44 -2.00 3.22
N GLY A 193 10.05 -0.83 2.73
CA GLY A 193 10.95 0.31 2.55
C GLY A 193 10.56 1.42 3.51
N THR A 194 11.43 2.43 3.63
CA THR A 194 11.22 3.56 4.54
C THR A 194 11.03 4.86 3.77
N TYR A 195 10.23 5.79 4.31
CA TYR A 195 10.12 7.13 3.72
C TYR A 195 9.85 8.17 4.80
N SER A 196 10.37 9.37 4.57
CA SER A 196 10.12 10.54 5.41
C SER A 196 10.18 11.80 4.55
N LEU A 197 9.33 12.76 4.85
CA LEU A 197 9.41 14.12 4.31
C LEU A 197 10.09 15.08 5.28
N ASN A 198 10.47 14.60 6.47
CA ASN A 198 11.21 15.37 7.46
C ASN A 198 12.72 15.25 7.22
N GLY A 199 13.34 16.36 6.82
CA GLY A 199 14.77 16.50 6.57
C GLY A 199 15.08 17.41 5.40
#